data_AF-A0A1Q9DSD2-F1
#
_entry.id   AF-A0A1Q9DSD2-F1
#
_cell.length_a   1.000
_cell.length_b   1.000
_cell.length_c   1.000
_cell.angle_alpha   90.00
_cell.angle_beta   90.00
_cell.angle_gamma   90.00
#
_symmetry.space_group_name_H-M   'P 1'
#
loop_
_entity.id
_entity.type
_entity.pdbx_description
1 polymer ?
#
loop_
_entity_poly.entity_id
_entity_poly.type
_entity_poly.pdbx_seq_one_letter_code
_entity_poly.pdbx_strand_id
1 'polypeptide(L)'
;MNQVAPGVQFPTSECQYLLWEREDTNAKKIDEELFEHCWNMTRSWLVLKRVPEYRFDAELQNVQEYMLGACIAMDKALERPDVLPARVQQCLWANMYSGSVNKDHKGLTRLTKYMLRQLGLMLQLDSDRFLSGQFVWADFPVRDKPRKPLALPEWRARFRVEIEENIEHMDPTNPTNPFRDRVLSSPEPKDKLGK
;
A
#
# COMPACT_ATOMS: atom_id res chain seq x y z
N MET A 1 27.07 -14.42 -6.35
CA MET A 1 26.37 -15.01 -7.52
C MET A 1 25.46 -16.09 -6.98
N ASN A 2 24.21 -15.77 -6.64
CA ASN A 2 23.24 -16.76 -6.17
C ASN A 2 22.32 -17.11 -7.34
N GLN A 3 22.36 -18.39 -7.70
CA GLN A 3 21.53 -18.98 -8.74
C GLN A 3 20.07 -18.96 -8.26
N VAL A 4 19.23 -18.30 -9.04
CA VAL A 4 17.76 -18.35 -8.90
C VAL A 4 17.31 -19.61 -9.63
N ALA A 5 16.66 -20.52 -8.90
CA ALA A 5 16.09 -21.75 -9.49
C ALA A 5 14.99 -21.39 -10.50
N PRO A 6 14.90 -22.09 -11.65
CA PRO A 6 13.94 -21.75 -12.69
C PRO A 6 12.58 -22.41 -12.43
N GLY A 7 11.52 -21.66 -12.72
CA GLY A 7 10.27 -22.21 -13.23
C GLY A 7 9.37 -22.88 -12.21
N VAL A 8 8.53 -22.08 -11.55
CA VAL A 8 7.16 -22.51 -11.29
C VAL A 8 6.24 -21.51 -11.97
N GLN A 9 5.65 -21.94 -13.08
CA GLN A 9 4.61 -21.21 -13.77
C GLN A 9 3.33 -21.43 -12.96
N PHE A 10 3.00 -20.48 -12.09
CA PHE A 10 1.72 -20.49 -11.39
C PHE A 10 0.68 -19.82 -12.27
N PRO A 11 -0.45 -20.47 -12.56
CA PRO A 11 -1.57 -19.81 -13.20
C PRO A 11 -2.09 -18.72 -12.24
N THR A 12 -2.17 -17.49 -12.72
CA THR A 12 -2.67 -16.29 -12.02
C THR A 12 -4.09 -16.45 -11.45
N SER A 13 -4.79 -17.53 -11.77
CA SER A 13 -6.10 -17.90 -11.24
C SER A 13 -6.07 -18.67 -9.91
N GLU A 14 -4.91 -19.14 -9.44
CA GLU A 14 -4.86 -19.98 -8.22
C GLU A 14 -4.53 -19.24 -6.92
N CYS A 15 -4.11 -17.97 -6.99
CA CYS A 15 -3.98 -17.12 -5.79
C CYS A 15 -5.32 -16.78 -5.13
N GLN A 16 -6.45 -17.18 -5.75
CA GLN A 16 -7.81 -16.97 -5.28
C GLN A 16 -8.32 -18.00 -4.26
N TYR A 17 -7.57 -19.07 -3.96
CA TYR A 17 -8.13 -20.24 -3.24
C TYR A 17 -7.74 -20.41 -1.77
N LEU A 18 -7.22 -19.40 -1.08
CA LEU A 18 -6.96 -19.48 0.37
C LEU A 18 -7.74 -18.46 1.21
N LEU A 19 -8.90 -18.02 0.72
CA LEU A 19 -9.84 -17.18 1.47
C LEU A 19 -11.12 -17.96 1.76
N TRP A 20 -11.20 -18.47 3.00
CA TRP A 20 -12.40 -18.80 3.77
C TRP A 20 -13.59 -19.44 3.01
N GLU A 21 -13.90 -20.70 3.36
CA GLU A 21 -15.24 -21.27 3.24
C GLU A 21 -16.21 -20.54 4.21
N ARG A 22 -16.62 -19.32 3.85
CA ARG A 22 -17.87 -18.70 4.29
C ARG A 22 -18.58 -18.12 3.08
N GLU A 23 -19.85 -18.48 2.92
CA GLU A 23 -20.72 -18.16 1.79
C GLU A 23 -21.21 -16.68 1.79
N ASP A 24 -20.37 -15.72 2.18
CA ASP A 24 -20.72 -14.31 2.17
C ASP A 24 -20.10 -13.61 0.95
N THR A 25 -20.91 -13.41 -0.08
CA THR A 25 -20.53 -12.78 -1.36
C THR A 25 -19.92 -11.38 -1.19
N ASN A 26 -20.26 -10.69 -0.10
CA ASN A 26 -19.76 -9.35 0.21
C ASN A 26 -18.34 -9.37 0.81
N ALA A 27 -18.01 -10.36 1.64
CA ALA A 27 -16.68 -10.49 2.22
C ALA A 27 -15.64 -10.76 1.12
N LYS A 28 -15.96 -11.67 0.19
CA LYS A 28 -15.12 -11.98 -0.97
C LYS A 28 -14.83 -10.76 -1.84
N LYS A 29 -15.85 -9.91 -2.08
CA LYS A 29 -15.69 -8.67 -2.84
C LYS A 29 -14.76 -7.68 -2.14
N ILE A 30 -14.89 -7.52 -0.83
CA ILE A 30 -14.02 -6.64 -0.05
C ILE A 30 -12.57 -7.15 -0.11
N ASP A 31 -12.36 -8.45 0.01
CA ASP A 31 -11.02 -9.03 -0.11
C ASP A 31 -10.43 -8.77 -1.51
N GLU A 32 -11.17 -9.03 -2.58
CA GLU A 32 -10.75 -8.74 -3.95
C GLU A 32 -10.40 -7.26 -4.17
N GLU A 33 -11.26 -6.34 -3.68
CA GLU A 33 -11.02 -4.89 -3.77
C GLU A 33 -9.79 -4.45 -2.95
N LEU A 34 -9.60 -5.03 -1.76
CA LEU A 34 -8.46 -4.73 -0.90
C LEU A 34 -7.15 -5.14 -1.58
N PHE A 35 -7.09 -6.36 -2.13
CA PHE A 35 -5.91 -6.85 -2.84
C PHE A 35 -5.64 -6.03 -4.10
N GLU A 36 -6.66 -5.69 -4.89
CA GLU A 36 -6.47 -4.80 -6.05
C GLU A 36 -5.93 -3.43 -5.65
N HIS A 37 -6.40 -2.86 -4.54
CA HIS A 37 -5.86 -1.60 -4.04
C HIS A 37 -4.38 -1.74 -3.61
N CYS A 38 -4.02 -2.82 -2.92
CA CYS A 38 -2.63 -3.13 -2.56
C CYS A 38 -1.73 -3.28 -3.79
N TRP A 39 -2.22 -3.93 -4.85
CA TRP A 39 -1.46 -4.10 -6.09
C TRP A 39 -1.34 -2.82 -6.89
N ASN A 40 -2.39 -2.00 -6.95
CA ASN A 40 -2.31 -0.68 -7.58
C ASN A 40 -1.31 0.24 -6.86
N MET A 41 -1.27 0.20 -5.53
CA MET A 41 -0.25 0.91 -4.75
C MET A 41 1.16 0.40 -5.07
N THR A 42 1.35 -0.91 -5.17
CA THR A 42 2.63 -1.54 -5.52
C THR A 42 3.08 -1.16 -6.95
N ARG A 43 2.17 -1.23 -7.92
CA ARG A 43 2.43 -0.80 -9.31
C ARG A 43 2.89 0.65 -9.37
N SER A 44 2.18 1.54 -8.64
CA SER A 44 2.55 2.95 -8.53
C SER A 44 3.94 3.13 -7.94
N TRP A 45 4.30 2.33 -6.94
CA TRP A 45 5.62 2.35 -6.33
C TRP A 45 6.73 1.85 -7.28
N LEU A 46 6.48 0.81 -8.09
CA LEU A 46 7.43 0.33 -9.11
C LEU A 46 7.69 1.39 -10.19
N VAL A 47 6.64 2.10 -10.63
CA VAL A 47 6.78 3.24 -11.57
C VAL A 47 7.64 4.34 -10.95
N LEU A 48 7.39 4.71 -9.68
CA LEU A 48 8.21 5.70 -8.96
C LEU A 48 9.67 5.27 -8.81
N LYS A 49 9.93 3.97 -8.69
CA LYS A 49 11.29 3.40 -8.67
C LYS A 49 11.95 3.30 -10.04
N ARG A 50 11.26 3.74 -11.10
CA ARG A 50 11.72 3.69 -12.50
C ARG A 50 12.12 2.27 -12.91
N VAL A 51 11.35 1.28 -12.45
CA VAL A 51 11.53 -0.10 -12.90
C VAL A 51 11.25 -0.15 -14.41
N PRO A 52 12.17 -0.69 -15.23
CA PRO A 52 11.97 -0.76 -16.67
C PRO A 52 10.76 -1.62 -17.03
N GLU A 53 10.00 -1.20 -18.04
CA GLU A 53 8.76 -1.88 -18.49
C GLU A 53 8.98 -3.36 -18.79
N TYR A 54 10.10 -3.72 -19.41
CA TYR A 54 10.43 -5.11 -19.76
C TYR A 54 10.65 -6.04 -18.55
N ARG A 55 10.83 -5.49 -17.35
CA ARG A 55 10.95 -6.24 -16.08
C ARG A 55 9.76 -6.03 -15.16
N PHE A 56 8.85 -5.13 -15.50
CA PHE A 56 7.81 -4.66 -14.60
C PHE A 56 6.94 -5.81 -14.09
N ASP A 57 6.47 -6.67 -15.00
CA ASP A 57 5.60 -7.79 -14.65
C ASP A 57 6.32 -8.84 -13.80
N ALA A 58 7.60 -9.13 -14.11
CA ALA A 58 8.39 -10.07 -13.33
C ALA A 58 8.65 -9.54 -11.90
N GLU A 59 8.97 -8.26 -11.75
CA GLU A 59 9.16 -7.64 -10.42
C GLU A 59 7.83 -7.57 -9.64
N LEU A 60 6.73 -7.25 -10.31
CA LEU A 60 5.41 -7.26 -9.68
C LEU A 60 5.05 -8.66 -9.18
N GLN A 61 5.27 -9.69 -10.00
CA GLN A 61 5.04 -11.09 -9.61
C GLN A 61 5.91 -11.48 -8.42
N ASN A 62 7.20 -11.14 -8.42
CA ASN A 62 8.09 -11.41 -7.29
C ASN A 62 7.59 -10.76 -5.99
N VAL A 63 7.08 -9.52 -6.05
CA VAL A 63 6.51 -8.83 -4.88
C VAL A 63 5.22 -9.49 -4.41
N GLN A 64 4.36 -9.92 -5.34
CA GLN A 64 3.13 -10.64 -5.02
C GLN A 64 3.44 -11.97 -4.32
N GLU A 65 4.37 -12.77 -4.86
CA GLU A 65 4.81 -14.04 -4.26
C GLU A 65 5.42 -13.83 -2.87
N TYR A 66 6.23 -12.78 -2.71
CA TYR A 66 6.82 -12.43 -1.42
C TYR A 66 5.76 -12.05 -0.38
N MET A 67 4.80 -11.21 -0.76
CA MET A 67 3.73 -10.75 0.13
C MET A 67 2.80 -11.92 0.51
N LEU A 68 2.43 -12.77 -0.45
CA LEU A 68 1.62 -13.96 -0.19
C LEU A 68 2.34 -14.94 0.75
N GLY A 69 3.64 -15.18 0.51
CA GLY A 69 4.47 -16.00 1.39
C GLY A 69 4.52 -15.47 2.83
N ALA A 70 4.58 -14.15 2.99
CA ALA A 70 4.51 -13.51 4.30
C ALA A 70 3.14 -13.71 4.98
N CYS A 71 2.03 -13.57 4.24
CA CYS A 71 0.67 -13.83 4.76
C CYS A 71 0.52 -15.27 5.25
N ILE A 72 0.89 -16.27 4.43
CA ILE A 72 0.84 -17.68 4.80
C ILE A 72 1.70 -17.98 6.03
N ALA A 73 2.88 -17.37 6.13
CA ALA A 73 3.75 -17.53 7.29
C ALA A 73 3.13 -16.92 8.56
N MET A 74 2.39 -15.81 8.43
CA MET A 74 1.63 -15.21 9.53
C MET A 74 0.47 -16.10 9.95
N ASP A 75 -0.33 -16.64 9.03
CA ASP A 75 -1.45 -17.53 9.35
C ASP A 75 -0.98 -18.79 10.10
N LYS A 76 0.08 -19.42 9.60
CA LYS A 76 0.73 -20.56 10.28
C LYS A 76 1.25 -20.22 11.68
N ALA A 77 1.60 -18.95 11.93
CA ALA A 77 2.00 -18.51 13.27
C ALA A 77 0.79 -18.44 14.22
N LEU A 78 -0.41 -18.14 13.71
CA LEU A 78 -1.66 -18.04 14.47
C LEU A 78 -2.23 -19.40 14.88
N GLU A 79 -1.95 -20.47 14.16
CA GLU A 79 -2.46 -21.83 14.45
C GLU A 79 -2.08 -22.39 15.84
N ARG A 80 -0.98 -21.91 16.45
CA ARG A 80 -0.50 -22.40 17.75
C ARG A 80 -0.54 -21.27 18.80
N PRO A 81 -1.52 -21.26 19.71
CA PRO A 81 -1.71 -20.16 20.66
C PRO A 81 -0.59 -20.07 21.71
N ASP A 82 0.04 -21.19 22.07
CA ASP A 82 0.98 -21.28 23.21
C ASP A 82 2.25 -20.43 23.05
N VAL A 83 2.70 -20.21 21.81
CA VAL A 83 3.93 -19.47 21.47
C VAL A 83 3.68 -18.36 20.46
N LEU A 84 2.43 -17.88 20.40
CA LEU A 84 1.95 -16.91 19.43
C LEU A 84 2.86 -15.66 19.32
N PRO A 85 3.28 -14.99 20.42
CA PRO A 85 4.09 -13.78 20.31
C PRO A 85 5.47 -14.04 19.69
N ALA A 86 6.12 -15.14 20.07
CA ALA A 86 7.46 -15.49 19.58
C ALA A 86 7.43 -15.84 18.08
N ARG A 87 6.39 -16.56 17.62
CA ARG A 87 6.23 -16.93 16.21
C ARG A 87 5.88 -15.74 15.34
N VAL A 88 5.00 -14.86 15.80
CA VAL A 88 4.70 -13.59 15.10
C VAL A 88 5.95 -12.73 15.02
N GLN A 89 6.74 -12.64 16.10
CA GLN A 89 8.03 -11.93 16.08
C GLN A 89 9.01 -12.52 15.06
N GLN A 90 9.12 -13.85 14.98
CA GLN A 90 9.98 -14.52 14.01
C GLN A 90 9.51 -14.28 12.57
N CYS A 91 8.19 -14.33 12.32
CA CYS A 91 7.62 -14.07 11.01
C CYS A 91 7.90 -12.63 10.54
N LEU A 92 7.68 -11.65 11.43
CA LEU A 92 8.00 -10.24 11.15
C LEU A 92 9.50 -10.01 10.92
N TRP A 93 10.35 -10.71 11.68
CA TRP A 93 11.80 -10.64 11.51
C TRP A 93 12.25 -11.16 10.12
N ALA A 94 11.68 -12.27 9.68
CA ALA A 94 12.00 -12.89 8.40
C ALA A 94 11.43 -12.11 7.21
N ASN A 95 10.17 -11.65 7.29
CA ASN A 95 9.45 -11.08 6.14
C ASN A 95 9.50 -9.55 6.06
N MET A 96 9.77 -8.84 7.15
CA MET A 96 9.82 -7.37 7.12
C MET A 96 11.24 -6.83 7.22
N TYR A 97 12.10 -7.50 7.99
CA TYR A 97 13.50 -7.10 8.13
C TYR A 97 14.45 -7.99 7.32
N SER A 98 13.98 -9.08 6.69
CA SER A 98 14.82 -10.03 5.95
C SER A 98 16.02 -10.50 6.77
N GLY A 99 15.89 -10.59 8.10
CA GLY A 99 16.97 -10.94 9.02
C GLY A 99 18.06 -9.88 9.23
N SER A 100 17.94 -8.67 8.66
CA SER A 100 18.93 -7.60 8.79
C SER A 100 19.07 -7.00 10.19
N VAL A 101 18.05 -7.18 11.04
CA VAL A 101 17.99 -6.61 12.39
C VAL A 101 18.15 -7.71 13.44
N ASN A 102 18.77 -7.40 14.58
CA ASN A 102 18.86 -8.35 15.69
C ASN A 102 17.46 -8.77 16.19
N LYS A 103 17.29 -10.05 16.54
CA LYS A 103 16.01 -10.62 17.01
C LYS A 103 15.47 -9.92 18.26
N ASP A 104 16.36 -9.40 19.11
CA ASP A 104 16.01 -8.68 20.34
C ASP A 104 15.85 -7.16 20.15
N HIS A 105 15.76 -6.71 18.90
CA HIS A 105 15.59 -5.29 18.63
C HIS A 105 14.25 -4.78 19.17
N LYS A 106 14.30 -3.73 20.02
CA LYS A 106 13.14 -3.14 20.68
C LYS A 106 12.02 -2.75 19.71
N GLY A 107 12.36 -2.36 18.48
CA GLY A 107 11.39 -2.04 17.43
C GLY A 107 10.57 -3.27 16.99
N LEU A 108 11.22 -4.42 16.86
CA LEU A 108 10.58 -5.67 16.48
C LEU A 108 9.62 -6.14 17.59
N THR A 109 10.05 -6.09 18.86
CA THR A 109 9.18 -6.41 20.00
C THR A 109 7.95 -5.50 20.07
N ARG A 110 8.12 -4.19 19.81
CA ARG A 110 6.99 -3.23 19.79
C ARG A 110 6.02 -3.52 18.66
N LEU A 111 6.53 -3.84 17.47
CA LEU A 111 5.70 -4.20 16.34
C LEU A 111 4.93 -5.49 16.62
N THR A 112 5.57 -6.52 17.19
CA THR A 112 4.88 -7.75 17.60
C THR A 112 3.73 -7.45 18.55
N LYS A 113 3.97 -6.63 19.59
CA LYS A 113 2.91 -6.21 20.53
C LYS A 113 1.75 -5.49 19.83
N TYR A 114 2.08 -4.59 18.90
CA TYR A 114 1.09 -3.88 18.11
C TYR A 114 0.26 -4.84 17.25
N MET A 115 0.90 -5.76 16.51
CA MET A 115 0.22 -6.74 15.66
C MET A 115 -0.72 -7.63 16.46
N LEU A 116 -0.30 -8.12 17.63
CA LEU A 116 -1.16 -8.91 18.52
C LEU A 116 -2.36 -8.11 19.03
N ARG A 117 -2.18 -6.82 19.33
CA ARG A 117 -3.28 -5.93 19.71
C ARG A 117 -4.27 -5.73 18.57
N GLN A 118 -3.78 -5.54 17.34
CA GLN A 118 -4.66 -5.43 16.16
C GLN A 118 -5.45 -6.71 15.93
N LEU A 119 -4.78 -7.86 15.99
CA LEU A 119 -5.45 -9.16 15.85
C LEU A 119 -6.55 -9.31 16.91
N GLY A 120 -6.27 -8.96 18.17
CA GLY A 120 -7.26 -8.98 19.24
C GLY A 120 -8.47 -8.08 18.97
N LEU A 121 -8.26 -6.89 18.41
CA LEU A 121 -9.36 -5.99 18.02
C LEU A 121 -10.17 -6.56 16.85
N MET A 122 -9.52 -7.10 15.83
CA MET A 122 -10.20 -7.67 14.65
C MET A 122 -11.05 -8.89 15.02
N LEU A 123 -10.55 -9.75 15.91
CA LEU A 123 -11.29 -10.93 16.38
C LEU A 123 -12.50 -10.59 17.27
N GLN A 124 -12.54 -9.39 17.85
CA GLN A 124 -13.65 -8.91 18.68
C GLN A 124 -14.67 -8.09 17.90
N LEU A 125 -14.43 -7.83 16.61
CA LEU A 125 -15.28 -6.96 15.81
C LEU A 125 -16.48 -7.75 15.25
N ASP A 126 -17.67 -7.15 15.29
CA ASP A 126 -18.84 -7.70 14.63
C ASP A 126 -18.66 -7.70 13.10
N SER A 127 -19.11 -8.75 12.42
CA SER A 127 -19.03 -8.87 10.97
C SER A 127 -19.62 -7.65 10.25
N ASP A 128 -20.76 -7.13 10.71
CA ASP A 128 -21.41 -5.96 10.09
C ASP A 128 -20.57 -4.68 10.21
N ARG A 129 -19.87 -4.50 11.34
CA ARG A 129 -18.95 -3.38 11.54
C ARG A 129 -17.68 -3.53 10.72
N PHE A 130 -17.24 -4.77 10.51
CA PHE A 130 -16.06 -5.08 9.70
C PHE A 130 -16.34 -4.77 8.22
N LEU A 131 -17.45 -5.30 7.70
CA LEU A 131 -17.85 -5.13 6.31
C LEU A 131 -18.21 -3.68 5.96
N SER A 132 -18.71 -2.90 6.94
CA SER A 132 -18.97 -1.46 6.76
C SER A 132 -17.73 -0.57 6.91
N GLY A 133 -16.57 -1.14 7.27
CA GLY A 133 -15.33 -0.39 7.50
C GLY A 133 -15.39 0.54 8.72
N GLN A 134 -16.35 0.34 9.62
CA GLN A 134 -16.58 1.18 10.80
C GLN A 134 -15.73 0.71 11.99
N PHE A 135 -14.41 0.74 11.84
CA PHE A 135 -13.49 0.41 12.90
C PHE A 135 -12.26 1.31 12.88
N VAL A 136 -11.63 1.44 14.05
CA VAL A 136 -10.40 2.22 14.23
C VAL A 136 -9.28 1.24 14.57
N TRP A 137 -8.19 1.34 13.82
CA TRP A 137 -6.97 0.59 14.13
C TRP A 137 -6.47 0.96 15.53
N ALA A 138 -5.96 -0.01 16.29
CA ALA A 138 -5.29 0.30 17.55
C ALA A 138 -4.19 1.34 17.33
N ASP A 139 -4.00 2.24 18.29
CA ASP A 139 -2.86 3.14 18.24
C ASP A 139 -1.55 2.36 18.33
N PHE A 140 -0.62 2.67 17.43
CA PHE A 140 0.77 2.28 17.62
C PHE A 140 1.27 3.00 18.87
N PRO A 141 1.92 2.33 19.84
CA PRO A 141 2.37 3.00 21.06
C PRO A 141 3.24 4.19 20.69
N VAL A 142 2.64 5.38 20.81
CA VAL A 142 3.29 6.66 20.50
C VAL A 142 4.40 6.80 21.52
N ARG A 143 5.58 7.20 21.05
CA ARG A 143 6.72 7.48 21.95
C ARG A 143 6.28 8.53 22.98
N ASP A 144 6.65 8.36 24.25
CA ASP A 144 6.41 9.34 25.33
C ASP A 144 7.01 10.74 25.07
N LYS A 145 7.79 10.89 23.98
CA LYS A 145 8.38 12.16 23.57
C LYS A 145 7.71 12.62 22.28
N PRO A 146 7.09 13.81 22.24
CA PRO A 146 6.67 14.40 20.97
C PRO A 146 7.87 14.44 20.04
N ARG A 147 7.69 14.01 18.78
CA ARG A 147 8.70 14.20 17.74
C ARG A 147 9.02 15.69 17.72
N LYS A 148 10.28 16.09 17.92
CA LYS A 148 10.74 17.35 17.29
C LYS A 148 10.31 17.22 15.83
N PRO A 149 9.56 18.18 15.26
CA PRO A 149 9.22 18.15 13.85
C PRO A 149 10.51 17.82 13.10
N LEU A 150 10.54 16.65 12.44
CA LEU A 150 11.64 16.36 11.55
C LEU A 150 11.59 17.51 10.55
N ALA A 151 12.67 18.29 10.45
CA ALA A 151 12.79 19.30 9.41
C ALA A 151 12.42 18.57 8.12
N LEU A 152 11.31 18.98 7.50
CA LEU A 152 10.85 18.35 6.28
C LEU A 152 12.03 18.43 5.31
N PRO A 153 12.40 17.34 4.62
CA PRO A 153 13.51 17.38 3.68
C PRO A 153 13.32 18.55 2.70
N GLU A 154 14.39 19.28 2.38
CA GLU A 154 14.31 20.49 1.53
C GLU A 154 13.56 20.26 0.22
N TRP A 155 13.62 19.03 -0.34
CA TRP A 155 12.90 18.68 -1.54
C TRP A 155 11.38 18.89 -1.42
N ARG A 156 10.79 18.78 -0.22
CA ARG A 156 9.36 19.05 -0.01
C ARG A 156 9.02 20.54 -0.10
N ALA A 157 9.95 21.42 0.28
CA ALA A 157 9.79 22.86 0.12
C ALA A 157 9.99 23.24 -1.35
N ARG A 158 11.01 22.68 -2.01
CA ARG A 158 11.23 22.86 -3.46
C ARG A 158 10.06 22.36 -4.29
N PHE A 159 9.50 21.19 -3.94
CA PHE A 159 8.35 20.60 -4.63
C PHE A 159 7.08 21.46 -4.52
N ARG A 160 6.89 22.17 -3.41
CA ARG A 160 5.75 23.09 -3.25
C ARG A 160 5.92 24.31 -4.14
N VAL A 161 7.12 24.91 -4.14
CA VAL A 161 7.44 26.06 -5.00
C VAL A 161 7.36 25.66 -6.49
N GLU A 162 7.88 24.49 -6.86
CA GLU A 162 7.83 23.99 -8.23
C GLU A 162 6.41 23.67 -8.70
N ILE A 163 5.52 23.22 -7.81
CA ILE A 163 4.09 23.07 -8.11
C ILE A 163 3.41 24.44 -8.23
N GLU A 164 3.68 25.38 -7.32
CA GLU A 164 3.10 26.73 -7.34
C GLU A 164 3.56 27.50 -8.60
N GLU A 165 4.83 27.42 -8.97
CA GLU A 165 5.40 28.00 -10.20
C GLU A 165 4.84 27.35 -11.48
N ASN A 166 4.62 26.02 -11.48
CA ASN A 166 3.99 25.33 -12.60
C ASN A 166 2.49 25.64 -12.72
N ILE A 167 1.80 25.87 -11.60
CA ILE A 167 0.40 26.32 -11.58
C ILE A 167 0.30 27.77 -12.10
N GLU A 168 1.21 28.67 -11.70
CA GLU A 168 1.29 30.03 -12.26
C GLU A 168 1.65 30.05 -13.75
N HIS A 169 2.47 29.11 -14.24
CA HIS A 169 2.75 28.94 -15.67
C HIS A 169 1.59 28.37 -16.48
N MET A 170 0.66 27.67 -15.84
CA MET A 170 -0.56 27.14 -16.45
C MET A 170 -1.76 28.07 -16.35
N ASP A 171 -1.63 29.22 -15.66
CA ASP A 171 -2.67 30.25 -15.63
C ASP A 171 -2.91 30.78 -17.07
N PRO A 172 -4.15 30.73 -17.59
CA PRO A 172 -4.48 31.20 -18.94
C PRO A 172 -4.30 32.72 -19.12
N THR A 173 -4.12 33.48 -18.04
CA THR A 173 -3.87 34.93 -18.09
C THR A 173 -2.38 35.28 -18.20
N ASN A 174 -1.47 34.32 -17.98
CA ASN A 174 -0.03 34.54 -17.99
C ASN A 174 0.52 34.66 -19.44
N PRO A 175 1.19 35.77 -19.81
CA PRO A 175 1.69 35.98 -21.17
C PRO A 175 2.78 35.00 -21.63
N THR A 176 3.43 34.25 -20.73
CA THR A 176 4.43 33.22 -21.06
C THR A 176 3.85 31.80 -21.15
N ASN A 177 2.53 31.62 -20.97
CA ASN A 177 1.89 30.31 -21.08
C ASN A 177 1.84 29.83 -22.56
N PRO A 178 2.47 28.69 -22.90
CA PRO A 178 2.52 28.18 -24.28
C PRO A 178 1.16 27.67 -24.80
N PHE A 179 0.14 27.58 -23.94
CA PHE A 179 -1.22 27.18 -24.28
C PHE A 179 -2.22 28.35 -24.32
N ARG A 180 -1.77 29.58 -24.03
CA ARG A 180 -2.61 30.79 -24.00
C ARG A 180 -3.39 31.00 -25.30
N ASP A 181 -2.73 30.78 -26.44
CA ASP A 181 -3.33 30.98 -27.76
C ASP A 181 -4.38 29.93 -28.12
N ARG A 182 -4.40 28.77 -27.42
CA ARG A 182 -5.39 27.71 -27.62
C ARG A 182 -6.72 28.00 -26.92
N VAL A 183 -6.69 28.71 -25.79
CA VAL A 183 -7.89 29.04 -25.00
C VAL A 183 -8.61 30.24 -25.61
N LEU A 184 -7.87 31.21 -26.14
CA LEU A 184 -8.44 32.39 -26.82
C LEU A 184 -8.99 32.09 -28.23
N SER A 185 -8.70 30.91 -28.79
CA SER A 185 -9.20 30.49 -30.10
C SER A 185 -10.48 29.64 -30.06
N SER A 186 -11.14 29.50 -28.90
CA SER A 186 -12.43 28.81 -28.84
C SER A 186 -13.55 29.75 -29.35
N PRO A 187 -14.23 29.44 -30.47
CA PRO A 187 -15.33 30.27 -30.93
C PRO A 187 -16.51 30.15 -29.95
N GLU A 188 -17.06 31.29 -29.54
CA GLU A 188 -18.26 31.38 -28.72
C GLU A 188 -19.39 30.50 -29.30
N PRO A 189 -20.15 29.78 -28.45
CA PRO A 189 -21.34 29.09 -28.90
C PRO A 189 -22.38 30.14 -29.30
N LYS A 190 -22.66 30.26 -30.61
CA LYS A 190 -23.81 31.04 -31.09
C LYS A 190 -25.08 30.35 -30.63
N ASP A 191 -25.69 30.90 -29.58
CA ASP A 191 -27.07 30.66 -29.23
C ASP A 191 -27.96 30.84 -30.45
N LYS A 192 -28.44 29.72 -31.00
CA LYS A 192 -29.56 29.72 -31.95
C LYS A 192 -30.84 29.62 -31.13
N LEU A 193 -31.41 30.77 -30.79
CA LEU A 193 -32.83 30.88 -30.47
C LEU A 193 -33.41 32.12 -31.18
N GLY A 194 -34.42 31.90 -32.02
CA GLY A 194 -35.37 32.93 -32.44
C GLY A 194 -35.29 33.39 -33.90
N LYS A 195 -35.91 32.64 -34.82
CA LYS A 195 -37.17 33.00 -35.51
C LYS A 195 -37.60 31.87 -36.44
#